data_AF-A0A2U1PW91-F1
#
_entry.id   AF-A0A2U1PW91-F1
#
_cell.length_a   1.000
_cell.length_b   1.000
_cell.length_c   1.000
_cell.angle_alpha   90.00
_cell.angle_beta   90.00
_cell.angle_gamma   90.00
#
_symmetry.space_group_name_H-M   'P 1'
#
loop_
_entity.id
_entity.type
_entity.pdbx_description
1 polymer ?
#
loop_
_entity_poly.entity_id
_entity_poly.type
_entity_poly.pdbx_seq_one_letter_code
_entity_poly.pdbx_strand_id
1 'polypeptide(L)'
;MSCIITHRLEDSSQLSTNILSDALRSLDLLRSVLHPYNKKVAEVEDYLAQTFCSIGELQHARNHCQASIKILEKLYGHDHIVIGNELVKLASIQLSLGEPTFEESRNRINLIFSHHYGSHVDIIFPHLQFLKRGL
;
A
#
# COMPACT_ATOMS: atom_id res chain seq x y z
N MET A 1 23.08 -28.58 10.88
CA MET A 1 22.44 -27.88 9.73
C MET A 1 21.74 -26.56 10.12
N SER A 2 22.04 -25.93 11.27
CA SER A 2 21.36 -24.68 11.72
C SER A 2 22.02 -23.35 11.31
N CYS A 3 23.25 -23.36 10.79
CA CYS A 3 24.05 -22.13 10.62
C CYS A 3 23.75 -21.34 9.33
N ILE A 4 23.21 -21.98 8.28
CA ILE A 4 22.96 -21.32 6.98
C ILE A 4 21.65 -20.52 6.99
N ILE A 5 20.69 -20.91 7.82
CA ILE A 5 19.36 -20.28 7.90
C ILE A 5 19.44 -18.98 8.71
N THR A 6 20.20 -18.96 9.82
CA THR A 6 20.37 -17.77 10.65
C THR A 6 21.07 -16.63 9.90
N HIS A 7 22.15 -16.94 9.17
CA HIS A 7 22.88 -15.94 8.39
C HIS A 7 22.02 -15.33 7.27
N ARG A 8 21.23 -16.14 6.55
CA ARG A 8 20.31 -15.64 5.51
C ARG A 8 19.19 -14.76 6.05
N LEU A 9 18.68 -15.07 7.25
CA LEU A 9 17.64 -14.27 7.89
C LEU A 9 18.20 -12.94 8.39
N GLU A 10 19.40 -12.94 8.98
CA GLU A 10 20.12 -11.72 9.40
C GLU A 10 20.44 -10.82 8.20
N ASP A 11 20.94 -11.39 7.09
CA ASP A 11 21.23 -10.66 5.85
C ASP A 11 19.95 -10.04 5.24
N SER A 12 18.82 -10.76 5.28
CA SER A 12 17.53 -10.27 4.77
C SER A 12 16.91 -9.16 5.64
N SER A 13 17.07 -9.26 6.96
CA SER A 13 16.64 -8.25 7.92
C SER A 13 17.47 -6.98 7.79
N GLN A 14 18.79 -7.12 7.66
CA GLN A 14 19.71 -6.02 7.49
C GLN A 14 19.54 -5.32 6.13
N LEU A 15 19.27 -6.08 5.07
CA LEU A 15 18.91 -5.51 3.77
C LEU A 15 17.62 -4.69 3.84
N SER A 16 16.58 -5.21 4.51
CA SER A 16 15.28 -4.53 4.65
C SER A 16 15.38 -3.23 5.46
N THR A 17 16.22 -3.22 6.49
CA THR A 17 16.46 -2.02 7.32
C THR A 17 17.25 -0.93 6.58
N ASN A 18 18.25 -1.32 5.77
CA ASN A 18 18.97 -0.37 4.92
C ASN A 18 18.06 0.26 3.86
N ILE A 19 17.27 -0.56 3.17
CA ILE A 19 16.28 -0.10 2.17
C ILE A 19 15.29 0.87 2.80
N LEU A 20 14.79 0.55 4.00
CA LEU A 20 13.86 1.40 4.72
C LEU A 20 14.50 2.75 5.09
N SER A 21 15.74 2.73 5.60
CA SER A 21 16.48 3.96 5.95
C SER A 21 16.70 4.86 4.74
N ASP A 22 17.08 4.28 3.60
CA ASP A 22 17.32 5.02 2.37
C ASP A 22 16.02 5.59 1.78
N ALA A 23 14.91 4.83 1.83
CA ALA A 23 13.61 5.29 1.38
C ALA A 23 13.07 6.44 2.24
N LEU A 24 13.24 6.38 3.57
CA LEU A 24 12.85 7.46 4.49
C LEU A 24 13.66 8.74 4.21
N ARG A 25 14.98 8.62 4.05
CA ARG A 25 15.85 9.76 3.69
C ARG A 25 15.47 10.36 2.34
N SER A 26 15.15 9.51 1.36
CA SER A 26 14.68 9.93 0.04
C SER A 26 13.36 10.70 0.15
N LEU A 27 12.41 10.21 0.95
CA LEU A 27 11.13 10.88 1.19
C LEU A 27 11.33 12.29 1.77
N ASP A 28 12.19 12.44 2.78
CA ASP A 28 12.47 13.73 3.41
C ASP A 28 13.10 14.72 2.42
N LEU A 29 14.07 14.25 1.61
CA LEU A 29 14.67 15.07 0.57
C LEU A 29 13.62 15.51 -0.46
N LEU A 30 12.81 14.59 -0.96
CA LEU A 30 11.76 14.89 -1.94
C LEU A 30 10.75 15.90 -1.38
N ARG A 31 10.34 15.76 -0.11
CA ARG A 31 9.45 16.72 0.56
C ARG A 31 10.06 18.11 0.72
N SER A 32 11.39 18.22 0.80
CA SER A 32 12.08 19.51 0.89
C SER A 32 12.19 20.26 -0.44
N VAL A 33 12.11 19.56 -1.58
CA VAL A 33 12.33 20.15 -2.91
C VAL A 33 11.12 20.12 -3.83
N LEU A 34 10.16 19.22 -3.59
CA LEU A 34 8.96 19.04 -4.43
C LEU A 34 7.71 19.58 -3.74
N HIS A 35 6.71 19.92 -4.56
CA HIS A 35 5.38 20.22 -4.06
C HIS A 35 4.82 19.03 -3.25
N PRO A 36 4.09 19.24 -2.14
CA PRO A 36 3.56 18.16 -1.30
C PRO A 36 2.68 17.13 -2.02
N TYR A 37 2.07 17.52 -3.14
CA TYR A 37 1.24 16.64 -3.98
C TYR A 37 1.99 16.12 -5.21
N ASN A 38 3.30 15.93 -5.14
CA ASN A 38 4.06 15.40 -6.25
C ASN A 38 3.95 13.87 -6.34
N LYS A 39 3.79 13.33 -7.56
CA LYS A 39 3.68 11.90 -7.81
C LYS A 39 4.85 11.10 -7.24
N LYS A 40 6.08 11.62 -7.31
CA LYS A 40 7.27 10.94 -6.75
C LYS A 40 7.20 10.78 -5.24
N VAL A 41 6.58 11.73 -4.54
CA VAL A 41 6.36 11.62 -3.09
C VAL A 41 5.39 10.47 -2.83
N ALA A 42 4.29 10.38 -3.57
CA ALA A 42 3.35 9.24 -3.45
C ALA A 42 4.01 7.89 -3.75
N GLU A 43 4.87 7.81 -4.77
CA GLU A 43 5.59 6.57 -5.12
C GLU A 43 6.51 6.10 -3.99
N VAL A 44 7.19 7.01 -3.30
CA VAL A 44 8.04 6.66 -2.14
C VAL A 44 7.19 6.28 -0.93
N GLU A 45 6.06 6.95 -0.70
CA GLU A 45 5.09 6.57 0.36
C GLU A 45 4.55 5.14 0.13
N ASP A 46 4.16 4.79 -1.10
CA ASP A 46 3.74 3.43 -1.45
C ASP A 46 4.85 2.41 -1.22
N TYR A 47 6.08 2.73 -1.63
CA TYR A 47 7.23 1.85 -1.43
C TYR A 47 7.53 1.61 0.06
N LEU A 48 7.45 2.66 0.88
CA LEU A 48 7.57 2.54 2.34
C LEU A 48 6.45 1.68 2.91
N ALA A 49 5.21 1.84 2.45
CA ALA A 49 4.10 1.02 2.88
C ALA A 49 4.37 -0.48 2.64
N GLN A 50 4.82 -0.84 1.44
CA GLN A 50 5.16 -2.22 1.08
C GLN A 50 6.34 -2.76 1.91
N THR A 51 7.36 -1.93 2.14
CA THR A 51 8.53 -2.31 2.93
C THR A 51 8.15 -2.57 4.39
N PHE A 52 7.36 -1.67 5.00
CA PHE A 52 6.84 -1.86 6.36
C PHE A 52 5.96 -3.11 6.48
N CYS A 53 5.13 -3.41 5.47
CA CYS A 53 4.39 -4.67 5.42
C CYS A 53 5.33 -5.89 5.46
N SER A 54 6.39 -5.89 4.67
CA SER A 54 7.32 -7.04 4.59
C SER A 54 8.07 -7.33 5.89
N ILE A 55 8.25 -6.31 6.75
CA ILE A 55 8.91 -6.44 8.05
C ILE A 55 7.91 -6.58 9.22
N GLY A 56 6.60 -6.65 8.94
CA GLY A 56 5.54 -6.84 9.94
C GLY A 56 5.06 -5.58 10.66
N GLU A 57 5.58 -4.40 10.29
CA GLU A 57 5.24 -3.10 10.86
C GLU A 57 3.97 -2.52 10.22
N LEU A 58 2.86 -3.25 10.34
CA LEU A 58 1.61 -2.98 9.62
C LEU A 58 1.02 -1.59 9.92
N GLN A 59 1.24 -1.07 11.13
CA GLN A 59 0.79 0.25 11.54
C GLN A 59 1.52 1.37 10.76
N HIS A 60 2.83 1.24 10.55
CA HIS A 60 3.59 2.16 9.71
C HIS A 60 3.18 2.01 8.24
N ALA A 61 2.99 0.77 7.79
CA ALA A 61 2.54 0.49 6.43
C ALA A 61 1.22 1.19 6.10
N ARG A 62 0.25 1.11 7.02
CA ARG A 62 -1.06 1.77 6.88
C ARG A 62 -0.91 3.28 6.69
N ASN A 63 -0.10 3.92 7.54
CA ASN A 63 0.09 5.37 7.52
C ASN A 63 0.71 5.84 6.20
N HIS A 64 1.73 5.13 5.72
CA HIS A 64 2.39 5.44 4.45
C HIS A 64 1.44 5.19 3.25
N CYS A 65 0.66 4.11 3.25
CA CYS A 65 -0.34 3.86 2.21
C CYS A 65 -1.42 4.95 2.17
N GLN A 66 -1.91 5.41 3.33
CA GLN A 66 -2.85 6.52 3.42
C GLN A 66 -2.25 7.85 2.92
N ALA A 67 -0.98 8.11 3.19
CA ALA A 67 -0.28 9.29 2.68
C ALA A 67 -0.18 9.27 1.15
N SER A 68 0.18 8.11 0.56
CA SER A 68 0.17 7.86 -0.89
C SER A 68 -1.20 8.15 -1.49
N ILE A 69 -2.28 7.55 -0.96
CA ILE A 69 -3.66 7.78 -1.41
C ILE A 69 -4.01 9.27 -1.40
N LYS A 70 -3.73 9.98 -0.31
CA LYS A 70 -4.05 11.41 -0.16
C LYS A 70 -3.38 12.27 -1.24
N ILE A 71 -2.14 11.95 -1.61
CA ILE A 71 -1.43 12.67 -2.68
C ILE A 71 -2.04 12.33 -4.04
N LEU A 72 -2.27 11.04 -4.31
CA LEU A 72 -2.83 10.58 -5.58
C LEU A 72 -4.24 11.13 -5.82
N GLU A 73 -5.06 11.27 -4.77
CA GLU A 73 -6.39 11.89 -4.87
C GLU A 73 -6.32 13.34 -5.33
N LYS A 74 -5.30 14.09 -4.90
CA LYS A 74 -5.08 15.46 -5.35
C LYS A 74 -4.60 15.53 -6.80
N LEU A 75 -3.89 14.52 -7.27
CA LEU A 75 -3.34 14.47 -8.63
C LEU A 75 -4.36 14.00 -9.67
N TYR A 76 -5.16 12.98 -9.33
CA TYR A 76 -5.97 12.24 -10.31
C TYR A 76 -7.47 12.30 -10.04
N GLY A 77 -7.89 12.78 -8.86
CA GLY A 77 -9.28 12.78 -8.44
C GLY A 77 -9.67 11.50 -7.67
N HIS A 78 -10.81 11.57 -6.98
CA HIS A 78 -11.25 10.59 -5.99
C HIS A 78 -11.57 9.20 -6.57
N ASP A 79 -12.06 9.14 -7.82
CA ASP A 79 -12.56 7.92 -8.48
C ASP A 79 -11.57 7.33 -9.49
N HIS A 80 -10.34 7.84 -9.53
CA HIS A 80 -9.33 7.35 -10.49
C HIS A 80 -8.87 5.94 -10.15
N ILE A 81 -8.64 5.09 -11.16
CA ILE A 81 -8.29 3.68 -10.95
C ILE A 81 -7.00 3.47 -10.14
N VAL A 82 -6.06 4.41 -10.23
CA VAL A 82 -4.84 4.41 -9.40
C VAL A 82 -5.17 4.44 -7.90
N ILE A 83 -6.24 5.13 -7.50
CA ILE A 83 -6.71 5.13 -6.11
C ILE A 83 -7.28 3.77 -5.73
N GLY A 84 -8.02 3.14 -6.64
CA GLY A 84 -8.52 1.78 -6.44
C GLY A 84 -7.39 0.79 -6.14
N ASN A 85 -6.32 0.80 -6.94
CA ASN A 85 -5.17 -0.07 -6.73
C ASN A 85 -4.49 0.16 -5.37
N GLU A 86 -4.38 1.42 -4.95
CA GLU A 86 -3.78 1.76 -3.67
C GLU A 86 -4.67 1.39 -2.48
N LEU A 87 -5.99 1.55 -2.63
CA LEU A 87 -6.96 1.11 -1.65
C LEU A 87 -6.97 -0.41 -1.48
N VAL A 88 -6.71 -1.20 -2.53
CA VAL A 88 -6.56 -2.67 -2.41
C VAL A 88 -5.41 -3.02 -1.46
N LYS A 89 -4.28 -2.31 -1.55
CA LYS A 89 -3.15 -2.49 -0.61
C LYS A 89 -3.55 -2.08 0.81
N LEU A 90 -4.21 -0.93 0.97
CA LEU A 90 -4.71 -0.47 2.27
C LEU A 90 -5.67 -1.50 2.89
N ALA A 91 -6.60 -2.04 2.10
CA ALA A 91 -7.57 -3.03 2.56
C ALA A 91 -6.90 -4.33 3.02
N SER A 92 -5.83 -4.76 2.33
CA SER A 92 -5.01 -5.89 2.79
C SER A 92 -4.35 -5.61 4.13
N ILE A 93 -3.80 -4.40 4.33
CA ILE A 93 -3.18 -3.98 5.59
C ILE A 93 -4.22 -3.95 6.72
N GLN A 94 -5.40 -3.37 6.46
CA GLN A 94 -6.50 -3.28 7.42
C GLN A 94 -7.03 -4.64 7.84
N LEU A 95 -7.12 -5.60 6.91
CA LEU A 95 -7.47 -6.98 7.22
C LEU A 95 -6.46 -7.63 8.16
N SER A 96 -5.16 -7.45 7.89
CA SER A 96 -4.10 -7.97 8.76
C SER A 96 -4.10 -7.32 10.15
N LEU A 97 -4.55 -6.06 10.26
CA LEU A 97 -4.71 -5.34 11.52
C LEU A 97 -6.05 -5.62 12.24
N GLY A 98 -7.03 -6.26 11.57
CA GLY A 98 -8.37 -6.48 12.12
C GLY A 98 -9.19 -5.19 12.27
N GLU A 99 -8.97 -4.21 11.40
CA GLU A 99 -9.59 -2.88 11.52
C GLU A 99 -11.04 -2.81 11.00
N PRO A 100 -11.92 -2.04 11.66
CA PRO A 100 -13.31 -1.87 11.24
C PRO A 100 -13.45 -1.01 9.96
N THR A 101 -12.47 -0.15 9.66
CA THR A 101 -12.48 0.74 8.48
C THR A 101 -12.28 -0.01 7.17
N PHE A 102 -11.96 -1.30 7.22
CA PHE A 102 -11.84 -2.15 6.03
C PHE A 102 -13.11 -2.16 5.17
N GLU A 103 -14.30 -2.11 5.77
CA GLU A 103 -15.56 -2.09 5.01
C GLU A 103 -15.70 -0.83 4.15
N GLU A 104 -15.23 0.32 4.65
CA GLU A 104 -15.23 1.58 3.90
C GLU A 104 -14.29 1.51 2.70
N SER A 105 -13.05 1.05 2.94
CA SER A 105 -12.08 0.81 1.87
C SER A 105 -12.63 -0.17 0.83
N ARG A 106 -13.21 -1.28 1.26
CA ARG A 106 -13.83 -2.29 0.39
C ARG A 106 -14.92 -1.70 -0.50
N ASN A 107 -15.87 -0.96 0.09
CA ASN A 107 -16.96 -0.34 -0.67
C ASN A 107 -16.42 0.60 -1.75
N ARG A 108 -15.41 1.41 -1.39
CA ARG A 108 -14.78 2.34 -2.31
C ARG A 108 -14.00 1.64 -3.43
N ILE A 109 -13.29 0.57 -3.13
CA ILE A 109 -12.62 -0.26 -4.15
C ILE A 109 -13.65 -0.81 -5.13
N ASN A 110 -14.72 -1.42 -4.63
CA ASN A 110 -15.77 -1.99 -5.46
C ASN A 110 -16.40 -0.95 -6.39
N LEU A 111 -16.65 0.27 -5.88
CA LEU A 111 -17.18 1.37 -6.69
C LEU A 111 -16.22 1.77 -7.82
N ILE A 112 -14.93 2.01 -7.50
CA ILE A 112 -13.93 2.40 -8.49
C ILE A 112 -13.76 1.28 -9.53
N PHE A 113 -13.53 0.05 -9.11
CA PHE A 113 -13.31 -1.05 -10.06
C PHE A 113 -14.55 -1.32 -10.92
N SER A 114 -15.76 -1.24 -10.36
CA SER A 114 -17.00 -1.38 -11.14
C SER A 114 -17.17 -0.26 -12.16
N HIS A 115 -16.83 0.98 -11.81
CA HIS A 115 -16.90 2.11 -12.72
C HIS A 115 -15.91 1.98 -13.90
N HIS A 116 -14.71 1.47 -13.67
CA HIS A 116 -13.67 1.36 -14.70
C HIS A 116 -13.74 0.08 -15.54
N TYR A 117 -14.18 -1.04 -14.97
CA TYR A 117 -14.15 -2.36 -15.63
C TYR A 117 -15.52 -3.04 -15.77
N GLY A 118 -16.58 -2.46 -15.19
CA GLY A 118 -17.94 -2.99 -15.30
C GLY A 118 -18.14 -4.32 -14.56
N SER A 119 -18.95 -5.21 -15.13
CA SER A 119 -19.28 -6.51 -14.54
C SER A 119 -18.15 -7.55 -14.60
N HIS A 120 -17.04 -7.24 -15.29
CA HIS A 120 -15.92 -8.16 -15.48
C HIS A 120 -14.86 -8.10 -14.37
N VAL A 121 -15.04 -7.26 -13.34
CA VAL A 121 -14.07 -7.09 -12.24
C VAL A 121 -13.64 -8.42 -11.63
N ASP A 122 -14.60 -9.30 -11.35
CA ASP A 122 -14.32 -10.61 -10.73
C ASP A 122 -13.50 -11.55 -11.63
N ILE A 123 -13.61 -11.38 -12.96
CA ILE A 123 -12.88 -12.19 -13.95
C ILE A 123 -11.47 -11.62 -14.15
N ILE A 124 -11.35 -10.30 -14.22
CA ILE A 124 -10.08 -9.61 -14.46
C ILE A 124 -9.20 -9.64 -13.20
N PHE A 125 -9.82 -9.52 -12.03
CA PHE A 125 -9.13 -9.42 -10.74
C PHE A 125 -9.59 -10.51 -9.77
N PRO A 126 -9.31 -11.79 -10.06
CA PRO A 126 -9.73 -12.90 -9.19
C PRO A 126 -9.12 -12.83 -7.79
N HIS A 127 -7.99 -12.13 -7.63
CA HIS A 127 -7.36 -11.92 -6.33
C HIS A 127 -8.14 -10.94 -5.43
N LEU A 128 -9.13 -10.21 -5.96
CA LEU A 128 -9.99 -9.31 -5.17
C LEU A 128 -11.18 -10.03 -4.50
N GLN A 129 -11.22 -11.37 -4.52
CA GLN A 129 -12.27 -12.16 -3.88
C GLN A 129 -12.45 -11.86 -2.38
N PHE A 130 -11.39 -11.43 -1.67
CA PHE A 130 -11.48 -11.03 -0.26
C PHE A 130 -12.35 -9.76 -0.01
N LEU A 131 -12.64 -9.00 -1.08
CA LEU A 131 -13.54 -7.85 -1.03
C LEU A 131 -15.02 -8.26 -1.11
N LYS A 132 -15.32 -9.53 -1.40
CA LYS A 132 -16.69 -10.03 -1.34
C LYS A 132 -17.11 -10.14 0.13
N ARG A 133 -18.35 -9.73 0.46
CA ARG A 133 -18.91 -9.96 1.79
C ARG A 133 -18.85 -11.46 2.10
N GLY A 134 -18.38 -11.81 3.29
CA GLY A 134 -18.55 -13.16 3.82
C GLY A 134 -20.04 -13.50 3.83
N LEU A 135 -20.39 -14.67 3.31
CA LEU A 135 -21.72 -15.27 3.51
C LEU A 135 -21.89 -15.67 4.98
#